data_AF-A0A8H7LAA5-F1
#
_entry.id   AF-A0A8H7LAA5-F1
#
_cell.length_a   1.000
_cell.length_b   1.000
_cell.length_c   1.000
_cell.angle_alpha   90.00
_cell.angle_beta   90.00
_cell.angle_gamma   90.00
#
_symmetry.space_group_name_H-M   'P 1'
#
loop_
_entity.id
_entity.type
_entity.pdbx_description
1 polymer ?
#
loop_
_entity_poly.entity_id
_entity_poly.type
_entity_poly.pdbx_seq_one_letter_code
_entity_poly.pdbx_strand_id
1 'polypeptide(L)'
;MITLNETRETELQLGKYYNQLRRYLENGFDERNFVLVSQHFRERLNELEDRVSALSYNRVISAQLRFITLVFRMMTNAVESLRFFHLRRLAQFLVRAIIKLNLRLLSLHDSHGVPDPSLDNYNLVITRLRTLIQTWSQMFKNSKNEPSATWIMFRDQYTRAVRTLELLESHAQ
;
A
#
# COMPACT_ATOMS: atom_id res chain seq x y z
N MET A 1 -21.69 21.76 -18.57
CA MET A 1 -22.21 21.93 -17.20
C MET A 1 -22.09 20.56 -16.55
N ILE A 2 -21.16 20.40 -15.61
CA ILE A 2 -20.94 19.11 -14.93
C ILE A 2 -22.01 18.95 -13.87
N THR A 3 -22.64 17.77 -13.81
CA THR A 3 -23.74 17.50 -12.90
C THR A 3 -23.24 16.92 -11.58
N LEU A 4 -23.96 17.19 -10.48
CA LEU A 4 -23.73 16.56 -9.18
C LEU A 4 -23.67 15.01 -9.28
N ASN A 5 -24.43 14.46 -10.23
CA ASN A 5 -24.47 13.03 -10.49
C ASN A 5 -23.14 12.49 -11.03
N GLU A 6 -22.47 13.21 -11.93
CA GLU A 6 -21.15 12.81 -12.48
C GLU A 6 -20.05 12.79 -11.41
N THR A 7 -20.10 13.75 -10.48
CA THR A 7 -19.17 13.82 -9.34
C THR A 7 -19.33 12.60 -8.44
N ARG A 8 -20.57 12.28 -8.05
CA ARG A 8 -20.87 11.14 -7.19
C ARG A 8 -20.56 9.80 -7.85
N GLU A 9 -20.85 9.66 -9.14
CA GLU A 9 -20.54 8.44 -9.89
C GLU A 9 -19.02 8.23 -9.98
N THR A 10 -18.25 9.30 -10.19
CA THR A 10 -16.79 9.23 -10.23
C THR A 10 -16.20 8.79 -8.89
N GLU A 11 -16.68 9.37 -7.77
CA GLU A 11 -16.29 8.96 -6.41
C GLU A 11 -16.58 7.47 -6.15
N LEU A 12 -17.76 6.99 -6.58
CA LEU A 12 -18.13 5.58 -6.45
C LEU A 12 -17.21 4.66 -7.27
N GLN A 13 -16.84 5.07 -8.48
CA GLN A 13 -15.94 4.29 -9.34
C GLN A 13 -14.52 4.23 -8.78
N LEU A 14 -14.03 5.33 -8.21
CA LEU A 14 -12.76 5.36 -7.48
C LEU A 14 -12.79 4.40 -6.27
N GLY A 15 -13.87 4.42 -5.49
CA GLY A 15 -14.06 3.49 -4.37
C GLY A 15 -14.07 2.02 -4.80
N LYS A 16 -14.77 1.70 -5.89
CA LYS A 16 -14.77 0.35 -6.48
C LYS A 16 -13.38 -0.09 -6.94
N TYR A 17 -12.64 0.81 -7.59
CA TYR A 17 -11.28 0.52 -8.06
C TYR A 17 -10.31 0.32 -6.88
N TYR A 18 -10.39 1.15 -5.83
CA TYR A 18 -9.62 0.94 -4.60
C TYR A 18 -9.90 -0.43 -4.00
N ASN A 19 -11.16 -0.84 -3.89
CA ASN A 19 -11.54 -2.14 -3.32
C ASN A 19 -10.97 -3.31 -4.13
N GLN A 20 -10.82 -3.16 -5.45
CA GLN A 20 -10.15 -4.18 -6.28
C GLN A 20 -8.66 -4.27 -5.93
N LEU A 21 -7.95 -3.15 -5.79
CA LEU A 21 -6.55 -3.13 -5.37
C LEU A 21 -6.38 -3.68 -3.95
N ARG A 22 -7.24 -3.27 -3.03
CA ARG A 22 -7.21 -3.66 -1.61
C ARG A 22 -7.26 -5.17 -1.40
N ARG A 23 -8.05 -5.89 -2.21
CA ARG A 23 -8.10 -7.37 -2.18
C ARG A 23 -6.74 -8.03 -2.43
N TYR A 24 -5.86 -7.43 -3.24
CA TYR A 24 -4.50 -7.94 -3.45
C TYR A 24 -3.60 -7.69 -2.24
N LEU A 25 -3.85 -6.63 -1.49
CA LEU A 25 -3.09 -6.28 -0.28
C LEU A 25 -3.45 -7.21 0.89
N GLU A 26 -4.74 -7.52 1.05
CA GLU A 26 -5.25 -8.37 2.14
C GLU A 26 -4.81 -9.83 2.00
N ASN A 27 -4.71 -10.34 0.76
CA ASN A 27 -4.39 -11.74 0.47
C ASN A 27 -2.86 -12.02 0.35
N GLY A 28 -2.03 -11.23 1.03
CA GLY A 28 -0.59 -11.50 1.13
C GLY A 28 0.26 -11.10 -0.09
N PHE A 29 -0.27 -10.21 -0.95
CA PHE A 29 0.33 -9.67 -2.17
C PHE A 29 1.20 -10.67 -2.96
N ASP A 30 0.57 -11.31 -3.95
CA ASP A 30 1.24 -12.15 -4.93
C ASP A 30 1.78 -11.31 -6.08
N GLU A 31 3.09 -11.10 -6.09
CA GLU A 31 3.76 -10.28 -7.10
C GLU A 31 3.59 -10.83 -8.53
N ARG A 32 3.46 -12.15 -8.71
CA ARG A 32 3.35 -12.78 -10.03
C ARG A 32 1.96 -12.56 -10.59
N ASN A 33 0.94 -12.82 -9.77
CA ASN A 33 -0.44 -12.59 -10.15
C ASN A 33 -0.72 -11.10 -10.37
N PHE A 34 -0.14 -10.21 -9.56
CA PHE A 34 -0.30 -8.77 -9.78
C PHE A 34 0.31 -8.31 -11.11
N VAL A 35 1.47 -8.83 -11.53
CA VAL A 35 2.05 -8.50 -12.85
C VAL A 35 1.07 -8.80 -13.99
N LEU A 36 0.40 -9.96 -13.96
CA LEU A 36 -0.54 -10.38 -15.00
C LEU A 36 -1.73 -9.41 -15.17
N VAL A 37 -2.16 -8.76 -14.08
CA VAL A 37 -3.31 -7.85 -14.09
C VAL A 37 -2.94 -6.37 -14.06
N SER A 38 -1.67 -6.04 -13.80
CA SER A 38 -1.21 -4.67 -13.56
C SER A 38 -1.44 -3.72 -14.73
N GLN A 39 -1.33 -4.24 -15.97
CA GLN A 39 -1.60 -3.46 -17.17
C GLN A 39 -3.07 -3.05 -17.26
N HIS A 40 -3.99 -3.98 -16.98
CA HIS A 40 -5.42 -3.68 -16.96
C HIS A 40 -5.77 -2.64 -15.88
N PHE A 41 -5.18 -2.76 -14.69
CA PHE A 41 -5.34 -1.75 -13.64
C PHE A 41 -4.81 -0.37 -14.06
N ARG A 42 -3.67 -0.32 -14.76
CA ARG A 42 -3.11 0.93 -15.26
C ARG A 42 -4.04 1.63 -16.26
N GLU A 43 -4.55 0.88 -17.23
CA GLU A 43 -5.51 1.41 -18.22
C GLU A 43 -6.74 1.98 -17.52
N ARG A 44 -7.28 1.23 -16.55
CA ARG A 44 -8.44 1.68 -15.77
C ARG A 44 -8.15 2.91 -14.91
N LEU A 45 -6.95 3.01 -14.33
CA LEU A 45 -6.54 4.19 -13.58
C LEU A 45 -6.44 5.42 -14.49
N ASN A 46 -5.86 5.27 -15.69
CA ASN A 46 -5.77 6.36 -16.66
C ASN A 46 -7.17 6.87 -17.06
N GLU A 47 -8.12 5.97 -17.31
CA GLU A 47 -9.52 6.35 -17.59
C GLU A 47 -10.15 7.16 -16.44
N LEU A 48 -9.84 6.79 -15.20
CA LEU A 48 -10.34 7.51 -14.01
C LEU A 48 -9.64 8.86 -13.85
N GLU A 49 -8.35 8.96 -14.11
CA GLU A 49 -7.59 10.22 -14.11
C GLU A 49 -8.14 11.19 -15.16
N ASP A 50 -8.39 10.72 -16.39
CA ASP A 50 -9.00 11.51 -17.46
C ASP A 50 -10.39 12.01 -17.06
N ARG A 51 -11.23 11.15 -16.49
CA ARG A 51 -12.56 11.53 -16.00
C ARG A 51 -12.49 12.58 -14.91
N VAL A 52 -11.61 12.41 -13.92
CA VAL A 52 -11.43 13.39 -12.85
C VAL A 52 -10.90 14.72 -13.39
N SER A 53 -10.04 14.70 -14.41
CA SER A 53 -9.52 15.91 -15.05
C SER A 53 -10.61 16.70 -15.80
N ALA A 54 -11.63 16.01 -16.31
CA ALA A 54 -12.77 16.62 -16.98
C ALA A 54 -13.79 17.23 -16.00
N LEU A 55 -13.72 16.88 -14.71
CA LEU A 55 -14.59 17.44 -13.68
C LEU A 55 -14.11 18.82 -13.21
N SER A 56 -15.03 19.61 -12.64
CA SER A 56 -14.66 20.80 -11.88
C SER A 56 -13.89 20.37 -10.64
N TYR A 57 -12.88 21.15 -10.26
CA TYR A 57 -12.01 20.80 -9.15
C TYR A 57 -12.81 20.45 -7.88
N ASN A 58 -12.60 19.23 -7.40
CA ASN A 58 -13.21 18.72 -6.19
C ASN A 58 -12.11 18.11 -5.30
N ARG A 59 -11.87 18.75 -4.15
CA ARG A 59 -10.81 18.37 -3.22
C ARG A 59 -10.91 16.92 -2.75
N VAL A 60 -12.13 16.41 -2.53
CA VAL A 60 -12.37 15.05 -2.03
C VAL A 60 -12.00 14.03 -3.10
N ILE A 61 -12.52 14.19 -4.32
CA ILE A 61 -12.21 13.31 -5.46
C ILE A 61 -10.71 13.34 -5.78
N SER A 62 -10.09 14.53 -5.81
CA SER A 62 -8.65 14.65 -6.06
C SER A 62 -7.81 13.98 -4.97
N ALA A 63 -8.24 14.03 -3.70
CA ALA A 63 -7.55 13.34 -2.62
C ALA A 63 -7.69 11.80 -2.73
N GLN A 64 -8.90 11.33 -3.03
CA GLN A 64 -9.21 9.92 -3.25
C GLN A 64 -8.39 9.34 -4.41
N LEU A 65 -8.40 10.00 -5.57
CA LEU A 65 -7.59 9.62 -6.73
C LEU A 65 -6.09 9.59 -6.39
N ARG A 66 -5.57 10.62 -5.72
CA ARG A 66 -4.16 10.67 -5.31
C ARG A 66 -3.77 9.49 -4.43
N PHE A 67 -4.63 9.11 -3.48
CA PHE A 67 -4.38 7.96 -2.62
C PHE A 67 -4.39 6.65 -3.42
N ILE A 68 -5.38 6.46 -4.29
CA ILE A 68 -5.48 5.29 -5.17
C ILE A 68 -4.25 5.16 -6.08
N THR A 69 -3.82 6.24 -6.72
CA THR A 69 -2.61 6.28 -7.55
C THR A 69 -1.38 5.94 -6.72
N LEU A 70 -1.29 6.42 -5.48
CA LEU A 70 -0.22 6.04 -4.54
C LEU A 70 -0.21 4.53 -4.27
N VAL A 71 -1.36 3.93 -3.96
CA VAL A 71 -1.49 2.49 -3.68
C VAL A 71 -1.04 1.66 -4.89
N PHE A 72 -1.56 1.97 -6.09
CA PHE A 72 -1.19 1.27 -7.32
C PHE A 72 0.31 1.39 -7.62
N ARG A 73 0.88 2.59 -7.45
CA ARG A 73 2.32 2.82 -7.62
C ARG A 73 3.15 2.03 -6.61
N MET A 74 2.72 1.97 -5.34
CA MET A 74 3.42 1.18 -4.32
C MET A 74 3.39 -0.31 -4.65
N MET A 75 2.27 -0.86 -5.12
CA MET A 75 2.19 -2.25 -5.58
C MET A 75 3.13 -2.51 -6.77
N THR A 76 3.16 -1.61 -7.75
CA THR A 76 4.06 -1.71 -8.91
C THR A 76 5.54 -1.68 -8.48
N ASN A 77 5.92 -0.73 -7.63
CA ASN A 77 7.30 -0.63 -7.14
C ASN A 77 7.71 -1.83 -6.26
N ALA A 78 6.75 -2.40 -5.53
CA ALA A 78 6.98 -3.60 -4.75
C ALA A 78 7.30 -4.80 -5.64
N VAL A 79 6.67 -4.96 -6.81
CA VAL A 79 7.03 -6.03 -7.76
C VAL A 79 8.51 -5.96 -8.12
N GLU A 80 9.00 -4.79 -8.55
CA GLU A 80 10.40 -4.63 -8.95
C GLU A 80 11.36 -4.92 -7.78
N SER A 81 11.02 -4.42 -6.59
CA SER A 81 11.82 -4.67 -5.39
C SER A 81 11.84 -6.16 -5.01
N LEU A 82 10.68 -6.83 -5.05
CA LEU A 82 10.56 -8.25 -4.74
C LEU A 82 11.27 -9.15 -5.76
N ARG A 83 11.35 -8.74 -7.03
CA ARG A 83 12.17 -9.42 -8.06
C ARG A 83 13.66 -9.26 -7.78
N PHE A 84 14.09 -8.07 -7.36
CA PHE A 84 15.48 -7.82 -7.02
C PHE A 84 15.94 -8.66 -5.82
N PHE A 85 15.17 -8.67 -4.73
CA PHE A 85 15.47 -9.44 -3.52
C PHE A 85 14.89 -10.86 -3.59
N HIS A 86 15.43 -11.73 -4.44
CA HIS A 86 14.91 -13.10 -4.62
C HIS A 86 15.73 -14.19 -3.90
N LEU A 87 16.86 -13.86 -3.25
CA LEU A 87 17.72 -14.85 -2.62
C LEU A 87 17.15 -15.34 -1.28
N ARG A 88 17.52 -16.57 -0.90
CA ARG A 88 17.13 -17.22 0.37
C ARG A 88 17.94 -16.75 1.59
N ARG A 89 18.62 -15.61 1.50
CA ARG A 89 19.35 -15.02 2.64
C ARG A 89 18.38 -14.36 3.60
N LEU A 90 18.64 -14.47 4.91
CA LEU A 90 17.76 -13.93 5.95
C LEU A 90 17.47 -12.43 5.74
N ALA A 91 18.48 -11.62 5.47
CA ALA A 91 18.29 -10.18 5.29
C ALA A 91 17.41 -9.84 4.08
N GLN A 92 17.61 -10.53 2.95
CA GLN A 92 16.75 -10.35 1.77
C GLN A 92 15.33 -10.81 2.04
N PHE A 93 15.15 -11.93 2.74
CA PHE A 93 13.83 -12.36 3.20
C PHE A 93 13.15 -11.30 4.05
N LEU A 94 13.86 -10.69 5.01
CA LEU A 94 13.32 -9.63 5.86
C LEU A 94 12.98 -8.36 5.06
N VAL A 95 13.78 -7.99 4.05
CA VAL A 95 13.46 -6.90 3.12
C VAL A 95 12.15 -7.17 2.38
N ARG A 96 11.99 -8.38 1.81
CA ARG A 96 10.74 -8.76 1.14
C ARG A 96 9.55 -8.72 2.10
N ALA A 97 9.74 -9.24 3.30
CA ALA A 97 8.70 -9.31 4.32
C ALA A 97 8.22 -7.91 4.72
N ILE A 98 9.14 -6.95 4.91
CA ILE A 98 8.76 -5.58 5.26
C ILE A 98 8.14 -4.81 4.10
N ILE A 99 8.53 -5.08 2.84
CA ILE A 99 7.86 -4.54 1.65
C ILE A 99 6.40 -5.02 1.61
N LYS A 100 6.16 -6.33 1.77
CA LYS A 100 4.79 -6.88 1.79
C LYS A 100 4.00 -6.35 2.98
N LEU A 101 4.64 -6.13 4.12
CA LEU A 101 4.00 -5.51 5.29
C LEU A 101 3.57 -4.07 4.99
N ASN A 102 4.42 -3.25 4.35
CA ASN A 102 4.05 -1.89 3.95
C ASN A 102 2.82 -1.87 3.04
N LEU A 103 2.73 -2.82 2.10
CA LEU A 103 1.53 -2.98 1.27
C LEU A 103 0.30 -3.35 2.10
N ARG A 104 0.44 -4.27 3.06
CA ARG A 104 -0.65 -4.65 3.97
C ARG A 104 -1.12 -3.48 4.85
N LEU A 105 -0.22 -2.59 5.29
CA LEU A 105 -0.62 -1.41 6.06
C LEU A 105 -1.54 -0.47 5.26
N LEU A 106 -1.40 -0.43 3.93
CA LEU A 106 -2.30 0.35 3.07
C LEU A 106 -3.73 -0.21 3.03
N SER A 107 -3.93 -1.49 3.33
CA SER A 107 -5.27 -2.10 3.38
C SER A 107 -6.05 -1.73 4.65
N LEU A 108 -5.40 -1.07 5.60
CA LEU A 108 -6.02 -0.56 6.84
C LEU A 108 -6.59 0.86 6.68
N HIS A 109 -6.59 1.38 5.44
CA HIS A 109 -7.20 2.65 5.10
C HIS A 109 -8.50 2.41 4.30
N ASP A 110 -9.34 3.44 4.24
CA ASP A 110 -10.47 3.50 3.32
C ASP A 110 -10.03 3.97 1.91
N SER A 111 -11.00 4.13 1.00
CA SER A 111 -10.69 4.58 -0.37
C SER A 111 -10.17 6.02 -0.45
N HIS A 112 -10.34 6.81 0.59
CA HIS A 112 -9.93 8.20 0.69
C HIS A 112 -8.56 8.35 1.34
N GLY A 113 -7.96 7.24 1.78
CA GLY A 113 -6.65 7.22 2.42
C GLY A 113 -6.69 7.58 3.90
N VAL A 114 -7.86 7.49 4.53
CA VAL A 114 -8.03 7.67 5.97
C VAL A 114 -7.94 6.31 6.65
N PRO A 115 -7.22 6.16 7.78
CA PRO A 115 -7.29 4.94 8.58
C PRO A 115 -8.73 4.53 8.87
N ASP A 116 -9.03 3.23 8.79
CA ASP A 116 -10.39 2.68 8.94
C ASP A 116 -10.48 1.78 10.18
N PRO A 117 -10.80 2.35 11.37
CA PRO A 117 -10.97 1.58 12.60
C PRO A 117 -12.19 0.65 12.59
N SER A 118 -13.09 0.78 11.60
CA SER A 118 -14.27 -0.08 11.48
C SER A 118 -13.93 -1.50 11.01
N LEU A 119 -12.69 -1.71 10.55
CA LEU A 119 -12.20 -3.03 10.15
C LEU A 119 -12.11 -3.99 11.32
N ASP A 120 -12.59 -5.21 11.10
CA ASP A 120 -12.52 -6.27 12.11
C ASP A 120 -11.09 -6.46 12.60
N ASN A 121 -10.94 -6.47 13.93
CA ASN A 121 -9.67 -6.66 14.62
C ASN A 121 -8.61 -5.57 14.33
N TYR A 122 -8.98 -4.36 13.92
CA TYR A 122 -8.06 -3.27 13.59
C TYR A 122 -6.93 -3.09 14.63
N ASN A 123 -7.28 -2.90 15.91
CA ASN A 123 -6.32 -2.72 17.01
C ASN A 123 -5.38 -3.93 17.21
N LEU A 124 -5.93 -5.14 17.07
CA LEU A 124 -5.16 -6.37 17.18
C LEU A 124 -4.19 -6.54 16.00
N VAL A 125 -4.62 -6.19 14.78
CA VAL A 125 -3.78 -6.23 13.58
C VAL A 125 -2.62 -5.25 13.73
N ILE A 126 -2.88 -4.01 14.12
CA ILE A 126 -1.84 -3.00 14.36
C ILE A 126 -0.81 -3.48 15.37
N THR A 127 -1.27 -3.97 16.53
CA THR A 127 -0.38 -4.48 17.59
C THR A 127 0.52 -5.60 17.08
N ARG A 128 -0.06 -6.56 16.35
CA ARG A 128 0.70 -7.68 15.76
C ARG A 128 1.73 -7.21 14.74
N LEU A 129 1.36 -6.25 13.87
CA LEU A 129 2.27 -5.70 12.87
C LEU A 129 3.41 -4.92 13.53
N ARG A 130 3.14 -4.15 14.60
CA ARG A 130 4.18 -3.47 15.38
C ARG A 130 5.18 -4.44 15.98
N THR A 131 4.71 -5.48 16.68
CA THR A 131 5.60 -6.51 17.24
C THR A 131 6.43 -7.17 16.15
N LEU A 132 5.82 -7.50 15.01
CA LEU A 132 6.49 -8.15 13.89
C LEU A 132 7.63 -7.29 13.31
N ILE A 133 7.40 -5.99 13.11
CA ILE A 133 8.42 -5.04 12.64
C ILE A 133 9.58 -4.93 13.62
N GLN A 134 9.30 -4.88 14.92
CA GLN A 134 10.34 -4.81 15.96
C GLN A 134 11.18 -6.09 15.95
N THR A 135 10.56 -7.26 15.87
CA THR A 135 11.25 -8.54 15.75
C THR A 135 12.13 -8.58 14.51
N TRP A 136 11.60 -8.21 13.34
CA TRP A 136 12.37 -8.17 12.09
C TRP A 136 13.55 -7.20 12.14
N SER A 137 13.39 -6.05 12.80
CA SER A 137 14.49 -5.10 13.00
C SER A 137 15.65 -5.71 13.78
N GLN A 138 15.35 -6.43 14.86
CA GLN A 138 16.40 -7.10 15.64
C GLN A 138 17.06 -8.24 14.87
N MET A 139 16.27 -9.05 14.16
CA MET A 139 16.81 -10.10 13.30
C MET A 139 17.72 -9.53 12.20
N PHE A 140 17.32 -8.41 11.59
CA PHE A 140 18.10 -7.76 10.53
C PHE A 140 19.41 -7.20 11.06
N LYS A 141 19.41 -6.55 12.24
CA LYS A 141 20.63 -6.05 12.89
C LYS A 141 21.65 -7.16 13.18
N ASN A 142 21.18 -8.39 13.41
CA ASN A 142 22.03 -9.55 13.67
C ASN A 142 22.54 -10.23 12.38
N SER A 143 22.08 -9.82 11.20
CA SER A 143 22.59 -10.33 9.93
C SER A 143 23.98 -9.74 9.63
N LYS A 144 25.00 -10.62 9.56
CA LYS A 144 26.39 -10.23 9.28
C LYS A 144 26.65 -10.17 7.77
N ASN A 145 27.52 -9.25 7.35
CA ASN A 145 28.05 -9.14 5.97
C ASN A 145 26.98 -8.91 4.87
N GLU A 146 25.94 -8.14 5.18
CA GLU A 146 24.94 -7.79 4.18
C GLU A 146 25.40 -6.65 3.27
N PRO A 147 25.14 -6.72 1.95
CA PRO A 147 25.42 -5.62 1.04
C PRO A 147 24.74 -4.32 1.49
N SER A 148 25.40 -3.17 1.30
CA SER A 148 24.86 -1.85 1.68
C SER A 148 23.49 -1.56 1.07
N ALA A 149 23.23 -2.04 -0.15
CA ALA A 149 21.92 -1.89 -0.80
C ALA A 149 20.79 -2.58 -0.03
N THR A 150 21.03 -3.78 0.51
CA THR A 150 20.05 -4.50 1.35
C THR A 150 19.77 -3.73 2.64
N TRP A 151 20.81 -3.18 3.27
CA TRP A 151 20.69 -2.35 4.47
C TRP A 151 19.87 -1.08 4.23
N ILE A 152 20.17 -0.35 3.15
CA ILE A 152 19.47 0.88 2.80
C ILE A 152 18.00 0.59 2.53
N MET A 153 17.70 -0.45 1.74
CA MET A 153 16.32 -0.83 1.45
C MET A 153 15.55 -1.22 2.71
N PHE A 154 16.14 -2.06 3.58
CA PHE A 154 15.46 -2.45 4.82
C PHE A 154 15.15 -1.24 5.70
N ARG A 155 16.12 -0.33 5.88
CA ARG A 155 15.94 0.87 6.71
C ARG A 155 14.87 1.80 6.17
N ASP A 156 14.84 2.03 4.86
CA ASP A 156 13.81 2.85 4.20
C ASP A 156 12.42 2.24 4.40
N GLN A 157 12.26 0.94 4.11
CA GLN A 157 10.99 0.24 4.27
C GLN A 157 10.54 0.16 5.74
N TYR A 158 11.48 -0.04 6.67
CA TYR A 158 11.22 -0.01 8.11
C TYR A 158 10.70 1.35 8.57
N THR A 159 11.37 2.43 8.15
CA THR A 159 10.98 3.79 8.52
C THR A 159 9.58 4.12 8.02
N ARG A 160 9.24 3.71 6.79
CA ARG A 160 7.89 3.86 6.25
C ARG A 160 6.86 3.09 7.07
N ALA A 161 7.14 1.82 7.38
CA ALA A 161 6.21 0.97 8.11
C ALA A 161 5.91 1.50 9.52
N VAL A 162 6.95 1.97 10.23
CA VAL A 162 6.79 2.57 11.57
C VAL A 162 5.94 3.83 11.51
N ARG A 163 6.22 4.76 10.58
CA ARG A 163 5.44 6.00 10.42
C ARG A 163 3.98 5.72 10.08
N THR A 164 3.72 4.75 9.20
CA THR A 164 2.36 4.35 8.87
C THR A 164 1.65 3.73 10.07
N LEU A 165 2.32 2.91 10.89
CA LEU A 165 1.73 2.39 12.12
C LEU A 165 1.42 3.48 13.15
N GLU A 166 2.32 4.44 13.35
CA GLU A 166 2.08 5.59 14.24
C GLU A 166 0.83 6.37 13.82
N LEU A 167 0.64 6.59 12.51
CA LEU A 167 -0.56 7.20 11.96
C LEU A 167 -1.81 6.34 12.20
N LEU A 168 -1.73 5.03 11.96
CA LEU A 168 -2.86 4.11 12.16
C LEU A 168 -3.27 4.02 13.63
N GLU A 169 -2.31 4.07 14.55
CA GLU A 169 -2.53 4.04 16.00
C GLU A 169 -3.16 5.31 16.53
N SER A 170 -2.87 6.48 15.95
CA SER A 170 -3.52 7.72 16.37
C SER A 170 -5.03 7.73 16.09
N HIS A 171 -5.54 6.74 15.36
CA HIS A 171 -6.95 6.53 15.04
C HIS A 171 -7.55 5.30 15.74
N ALA A 172 -6.75 4.54 16.48
CA ALA A 172 -7.21 3.45 17.34
C ALA A 172 -7.77 4.06 18.63
N GLN A 173 -9.10 4.04 18.78
CA GLN A 173 -9.78 4.37 20.04
C GLN A 173 -9.92 3.13 20.93
#